data_AF-A0A255EPV9-F1
#
_entry.id   AF-A0A255EPV9-F1
#
_cell.length_a   1.000
_cell.length_b   1.000
_cell.length_c   1.000
_cell.angle_alpha   90.00
_cell.angle_beta   90.00
_cell.angle_gamma   90.00
#
_symmetry.space_group_name_H-M   'P 1'
#
loop_
_entity.id
_entity.type
_entity.pdbx_description
1 polymer ?
#
loop_
_entity_poly.entity_id
_entity_poly.type
_entity_poly.pdbx_seq_one_letter_code
_entity_poly.pdbx_strand_id
1 'polypeptide(L)'
;MDGRRFLHLERDTINYVLVEMDGWLPPLRVWLAVTIGARPVIDLESAEFNRRFAVEAWDRSPVAQRYAHQVINPVMMTWLMSREPDDFWIKGRWLVDTAVGLTAEDVLKSSQQKAQWLAELARHIPSASYRDWAHLEAQLAGVPALTTETSDQSDDSRSSDA
;
A
#
# COMPACT_ATOMS: atom_id res chain seq x y z
N MET A 1 -46.66 15.78 -6.07
CA MET A 1 -45.19 15.84 -5.96
C MET A 1 -44.88 16.26 -4.55
N ASP A 2 -44.15 15.44 -3.78
CA ASP A 2 -43.30 15.99 -2.74
C ASP A 2 -42.17 14.99 -2.44
N GLY A 3 -40.95 15.46 -2.71
CA GLY A 3 -39.74 14.67 -2.68
C GLY A 3 -39.19 14.60 -1.26
N ARG A 4 -38.94 13.39 -0.80
CA ARG A 4 -37.89 13.11 0.18
C ARG A 4 -37.09 11.92 -0.31
N ARG A 5 -36.11 12.20 -1.18
CA ARG A 5 -34.99 11.28 -1.40
C ARG A 5 -34.08 11.42 -0.19
N PHE A 6 -34.19 10.47 0.73
CA PHE A 6 -33.18 10.28 1.75
C PHE A 6 -31.99 9.62 1.05
N LEU A 7 -30.95 10.40 0.74
CA LEU A 7 -29.61 9.84 0.52
C LEU A 7 -29.10 9.43 1.91
N HIS A 8 -29.42 8.21 2.30
CA HIS A 8 -28.69 7.54 3.37
C HIS A 8 -27.35 7.14 2.77
N LEU A 9 -26.34 8.02 2.91
CA LEU A 9 -24.96 7.64 2.73
C LEU A 9 -24.61 6.78 3.95
N GLU A 10 -24.86 5.47 3.82
CA GLU A 10 -24.32 4.50 4.77
C GLU A 10 -22.80 4.66 4.79
N ARG A 11 -22.24 4.69 6.00
CA ARG A 11 -20.81 4.80 6.27
C ARG A 11 -20.00 3.98 5.26
N ASP A 12 -19.03 4.64 4.61
CA ASP A 12 -18.07 4.04 3.69
C ASP A 12 -17.55 2.72 4.25
N THR A 13 -18.09 1.60 3.77
CA THR A 13 -17.63 0.29 4.18
C THR A 13 -16.31 0.08 3.45
N ILE A 14 -15.19 0.22 4.17
CA ILE A 14 -13.87 -0.11 3.66
C ILE A 14 -13.78 -1.64 3.61
N ASN A 15 -13.77 -2.20 2.40
CA ASN A 15 -13.63 -3.64 2.21
C ASN A 15 -12.14 -3.95 2.01
N TYR A 16 -11.59 -4.80 2.88
CA TYR A 16 -10.20 -5.26 2.72
C TYR A 16 -10.16 -6.53 1.88
N VAL A 17 -9.29 -6.54 0.88
CA VAL A 17 -8.96 -7.73 0.10
C VAL A 17 -7.60 -8.20 0.58
N LEU A 18 -7.52 -9.48 0.97
CA LEU A 18 -6.29 -10.07 1.50
C LEU A 18 -5.93 -11.31 0.69
N VAL A 19 -4.64 -11.42 0.34
CA VAL A 19 -4.05 -12.63 -0.22
C VAL A 19 -2.89 -13.07 0.68
N GLU A 20 -2.88 -14.35 1.05
CA GLU A 20 -1.79 -14.91 1.84
C GLU A 20 -0.55 -15.10 0.96
N MET A 21 0.61 -14.72 1.48
CA MET A 21 1.92 -14.91 0.86
C MET A 21 2.59 -16.19 1.38
N ASP A 22 3.65 -16.64 0.71
CA ASP A 22 4.40 -17.85 1.06
C ASP A 22 5.13 -17.76 2.42
N GLY A 23 5.27 -16.55 2.96
CA GLY A 23 5.95 -16.31 4.23
C GLY A 23 5.66 -14.93 4.80
N TRP A 24 6.21 -14.69 5.99
CA TRP A 24 6.14 -13.38 6.62
C TRP A 24 7.15 -12.42 5.98
N LEU A 25 6.74 -11.18 5.77
CA LEU A 25 7.62 -10.08 5.38
C LEU A 25 7.35 -8.82 6.22
N PRO A 26 8.38 -7.98 6.41
CA PRO A 26 8.23 -6.67 7.04
C PRO A 26 7.18 -5.77 6.36
N PRO A 27 6.61 -4.80 7.08
CA PRO A 27 5.66 -3.85 6.49
C PRO A 27 6.25 -3.10 5.29
N LEU A 28 5.50 -3.08 4.19
CA LEU A 28 5.80 -2.30 2.99
C LEU A 28 4.50 -1.78 2.37
N ARG A 29 4.50 -0.58 1.84
CA ARG A 29 3.35 0.02 1.15
C ARG A 29 3.81 0.58 -0.18
N VAL A 30 3.00 0.38 -1.21
CA VAL A 30 3.20 0.96 -2.55
C VAL A 30 1.89 1.57 -3.02
N TRP A 31 1.94 2.81 -3.48
CA TRP A 31 0.77 3.51 -4.00
C TRP A 31 1.13 4.45 -5.14
N LEU A 32 0.15 4.81 -5.96
CA LEU A 32 0.34 5.82 -6.99
C LEU A 32 0.67 7.18 -6.36
N ALA A 33 1.76 7.82 -6.78
CA ALA A 33 2.18 9.11 -6.22
C ALA A 33 1.11 10.20 -6.39
N VAL A 34 0.30 10.10 -7.46
CA VAL A 34 -0.77 11.06 -7.78
C VAL A 34 -2.00 10.96 -6.87
N THR A 35 -2.24 9.82 -6.20
CA THR A 35 -3.46 9.65 -5.38
C THR A 35 -3.37 10.35 -4.03
N ILE A 36 -2.15 10.58 -3.51
CA ILE A 36 -1.94 11.13 -2.16
C ILE A 36 -1.06 12.40 -2.17
N GLY A 37 -0.58 12.84 -3.34
CA GLY A 37 0.37 13.96 -3.43
C GLY A 37 1.70 13.67 -2.69
N ALA A 38 1.99 12.39 -2.45
CA ALA A 38 3.09 11.95 -1.63
C ALA A 38 4.38 11.89 -2.44
N ARG A 39 5.49 12.31 -1.83
CA ARG A 39 6.83 12.04 -2.38
C ARG A 39 7.24 10.60 -2.05
N PRO A 40 7.99 9.92 -2.94
CA PRO A 40 8.54 8.61 -2.61
C PRO A 40 9.38 8.71 -1.33
N VAL A 41 9.11 7.82 -0.37
CA VAL A 41 9.87 7.74 0.89
C VAL A 41 11.15 6.93 0.67
N ILE A 42 11.09 5.97 -0.25
CA ILE A 42 12.21 5.15 -0.69
C ILE A 42 12.37 5.31 -2.21
N ASP A 43 13.56 5.76 -2.64
CA ASP A 43 13.92 5.84 -4.05
C ASP A 43 14.40 4.49 -4.56
N LEU A 44 13.70 3.92 -5.53
CA LEU A 44 14.17 2.77 -6.29
C LEU A 44 15.06 3.19 -7.47
N GLU A 45 15.73 2.24 -8.12
CA GLU A 45 16.67 2.54 -9.21
C GLU A 45 16.01 3.16 -10.45
N SER A 46 14.70 2.94 -10.65
CA SER A 46 13.96 3.46 -11.79
C SER A 46 13.34 4.83 -11.49
N ALA A 47 13.92 5.88 -12.09
CA ALA A 47 13.38 7.23 -11.99
C ALA A 47 11.95 7.34 -12.55
N GLU A 48 11.60 6.52 -13.55
CA GLU A 48 10.23 6.50 -14.06
C GLU A 48 9.27 5.89 -13.04
N PHE A 49 9.66 4.80 -12.39
CA PHE A 49 8.88 4.17 -11.35
C PHE A 49 8.65 5.14 -10.18
N ASN A 50 9.71 5.78 -9.67
CA ASN A 50 9.61 6.70 -8.53
C ASN A 50 8.79 7.96 -8.83
N ARG A 51 8.57 8.31 -10.11
CA ARG A 51 7.64 9.38 -10.49
C ARG A 51 6.17 8.95 -10.40
N ARG A 52 5.89 7.66 -10.58
CA ARG A 52 4.53 7.13 -10.67
C ARG A 52 4.07 6.49 -9.37
N PHE A 53 4.99 5.90 -8.63
CA PHE A 53 4.72 5.21 -7.37
C PHE A 53 5.56 5.78 -6.25
N ALA A 54 4.95 5.84 -5.07
CA ALA A 54 5.65 6.01 -3.82
C ALA A 54 5.75 4.65 -3.11
N VAL A 55 6.91 4.41 -2.49
CA VAL A 55 7.19 3.22 -1.70
C VAL A 55 7.57 3.65 -0.29
N GLU A 56 6.99 3.00 0.70
CA GLU A 56 7.29 3.19 2.11
C GLU A 56 7.47 1.84 2.80
N ALA A 57 8.41 1.78 3.71
CA ALA A 57 8.63 0.65 4.60
C ALA A 57 8.41 1.10 6.04
N TRP A 58 8.56 0.18 7.00
CA TRP A 58 8.34 0.45 8.41
C TRP A 58 9.19 1.60 9.00
N ASP A 59 10.33 1.94 8.37
CA ASP A 59 11.14 3.12 8.65
C ASP A 59 11.95 3.56 7.41
N ARG A 60 12.81 4.57 7.56
CA ARG A 60 13.71 5.10 6.51
C ARG A 60 15.15 4.60 6.62
N SER A 61 15.40 3.55 7.39
CA SER A 61 16.74 3.03 7.59
C SER A 61 17.30 2.40 6.31
N PRO A 62 18.63 2.31 6.17
CA PRO A 62 19.24 1.57 5.06
C PRO A 62 18.80 0.09 5.01
N VAL A 63 18.41 -0.49 6.15
CA VAL A 63 17.89 -1.86 6.20
C VAL A 63 16.54 -1.95 5.51
N ALA A 64 15.62 -1.04 5.82
CA ALA A 64 14.29 -0.96 5.20
C ALA A 64 14.36 -0.63 3.70
N GLN A 65 15.30 0.24 3.30
CA GLN A 65 15.54 0.52 1.89
C GLN A 65 15.99 -0.74 1.14
N ARG A 66 16.99 -1.48 1.64
CA ARG A 66 17.44 -2.73 1.02
C ARG A 66 16.32 -3.75 0.90
N TYR A 67 15.47 -3.85 1.91
CA TYR A 67 14.27 -4.69 1.88
C TYR A 67 13.33 -4.29 0.74
N ALA A 68 13.01 -3.00 0.62
CA ALA A 68 12.16 -2.50 -0.45
C ALA A 68 12.74 -2.78 -1.84
N HIS A 69 14.04 -2.58 -2.05
CA HIS A 69 14.71 -2.93 -3.32
C HIS A 69 14.64 -4.43 -3.65
N GLN A 70 14.69 -5.29 -2.64
CA GLN A 70 14.62 -6.74 -2.85
C GLN A 70 13.21 -7.22 -3.16
N VAL A 71 12.19 -6.68 -2.48
CA VAL A 71 10.78 -7.03 -2.72
C VAL A 71 10.29 -6.41 -4.02
N ILE A 72 10.49 -5.11 -4.22
CA ILE A 72 10.13 -4.36 -5.43
C ILE A 72 11.23 -4.54 -6.49
N ASN A 73 11.40 -5.79 -6.90
CA ASN A 73 12.38 -6.18 -7.93
C ASN A 73 11.93 -5.73 -9.34
N PRO A 74 12.80 -5.84 -10.37
CA PRO A 74 12.46 -5.43 -11.73
C PRO A 74 11.19 -6.06 -12.32
N VAL A 75 10.89 -7.33 -12.02
CA VAL A 75 9.67 -8.01 -12.49
C VAL A 75 8.44 -7.36 -11.87
N MET A 76 8.47 -7.11 -10.56
CA MET A 76 7.39 -6.43 -9.86
C MET A 76 7.22 -4.99 -10.36
N MET A 77 8.32 -4.24 -10.57
CA MET A 77 8.27 -2.90 -11.14
C MET A 77 7.60 -2.88 -12.52
N THR A 78 7.98 -3.80 -13.42
CA THR A 78 7.34 -3.91 -14.74
C THR A 78 5.84 -4.20 -14.62
N TRP A 79 5.46 -5.12 -13.73
CA TRP A 79 4.05 -5.44 -13.50
C TRP A 79 3.25 -4.22 -12.98
N LEU A 80 3.79 -3.52 -11.98
CA LEU A 80 3.18 -2.33 -11.39
C LEU A 80 3.00 -1.22 -12.41
N MET A 81 4.02 -0.97 -13.24
CA MET A 81 3.97 0.02 -14.31
C MET A 81 2.95 -0.32 -15.41
N SER A 82 2.61 -1.61 -15.58
CA SER A 82 1.64 -2.06 -16.58
C SER A 82 0.20 -2.07 -16.07
N ARG A 83 -0.02 -2.25 -14.76
CA ARG A 83 -1.36 -2.41 -14.18
C ARG A 83 -1.83 -1.19 -13.40
N GLU A 84 -0.88 -0.46 -12.82
CA GLU A 84 -1.12 0.75 -12.04
C GLU A 84 -2.14 0.56 -10.93
N PRO A 85 -1.91 -0.37 -9.99
CA PRO A 85 -2.76 -0.46 -8.81
C PRO A 85 -2.64 0.83 -7.98
N ASP A 86 -3.77 1.30 -7.46
CA ASP A 86 -3.83 2.56 -6.71
C ASP A 86 -3.00 2.51 -5.42
N ASP A 87 -3.09 1.42 -4.67
CA ASP A 87 -2.44 1.19 -3.37
C ASP A 87 -2.42 -0.30 -3.04
N PHE A 88 -1.35 -0.81 -2.43
CA PHE A 88 -1.33 -2.12 -1.77
C PHE A 88 -0.24 -2.19 -0.71
N TRP A 89 -0.43 -3.06 0.27
CA TRP A 89 0.43 -3.14 1.45
C TRP A 89 0.79 -4.59 1.77
N ILE A 90 2.05 -4.81 2.13
CA ILE A 90 2.51 -6.02 2.80
C ILE A 90 2.35 -5.80 4.30
N LYS A 91 1.61 -6.71 4.95
CA LYS A 91 1.40 -6.75 6.39
C LYS A 91 1.63 -8.16 6.93
N GLY A 92 2.89 -8.47 7.24
CA GLY A 92 3.29 -9.78 7.72
C GLY A 92 3.13 -10.84 6.64
N ARG A 93 2.19 -11.77 6.80
CA ARG A 93 1.89 -12.83 5.81
C ARG A 93 0.88 -12.42 4.74
N TRP A 94 0.39 -11.18 4.78
CA TRP A 94 -0.71 -10.74 3.92
C TRP A 94 -0.27 -9.65 2.95
N LEU A 95 -0.68 -9.79 1.70
CA LEU A 95 -0.86 -8.66 0.79
C LEU A 95 -2.28 -8.13 0.94
N VAL A 96 -2.40 -6.82 1.11
CA VAL A 96 -3.66 -6.13 1.45
C VAL A 96 -3.90 -5.01 0.46
N ASP A 97 -5.15 -4.87 0.03
CA ASP A 97 -5.66 -3.71 -0.71
C ASP A 97 -7.08 -3.41 -0.20
N THR A 98 -7.59 -2.22 -0.50
CA THR A 98 -8.94 -1.78 -0.20
C THR A 98 -9.81 -1.77 -1.46
N ALA A 99 -10.92 -2.50 -1.43
CA ALA A 99 -11.95 -2.43 -2.45
C ALA A 99 -12.97 -1.34 -2.09
N VAL A 100 -13.20 -0.44 -3.04
CA VAL A 100 -14.20 0.63 -2.95
C VAL A 100 -15.24 0.47 -4.06
N GLY A 101 -16.47 0.89 -3.79
CA GLY A 101 -17.58 0.83 -4.74
C GLY A 101 -18.82 1.53 -4.19
N LEU A 102 -19.68 2.03 -5.08
CA LEU A 102 -20.93 2.70 -4.71
C LEU A 102 -22.05 1.70 -4.45
N THR A 103 -21.92 0.48 -4.97
CA THR A 103 -22.87 -0.62 -4.81
C THR A 103 -22.15 -1.89 -4.36
N ALA A 104 -22.89 -2.85 -3.81
CA ALA A 104 -22.35 -4.16 -3.45
C ALA A 104 -21.76 -4.91 -4.66
N GLU A 105 -22.34 -4.72 -5.84
CA GLU A 105 -21.83 -5.31 -7.09
C GLU A 105 -20.49 -4.68 -7.49
N ASP A 106 -20.37 -3.36 -7.39
CA ASP A 106 -19.10 -2.66 -7.64
C ASP A 106 -18.01 -3.11 -6.68
N VAL A 107 -18.34 -3.21 -5.38
CA VAL A 107 -17.42 -3.71 -4.35
C VAL A 107 -16.99 -5.14 -4.66
N LEU A 108 -17.91 -6.02 -5.06
CA LEU A 108 -17.58 -7.41 -5.41
C LEU A 108 -16.65 -7.48 -6.62
N LYS A 109 -16.96 -6.73 -7.69
CA LYS A 109 -16.13 -6.69 -8.91
C LYS A 109 -14.74 -6.13 -8.62
N SER A 110 -14.67 -5.03 -7.86
CA SER A 110 -13.42 -4.42 -7.39
C SER A 110 -12.61 -5.40 -6.55
N SER A 111 -13.28 -6.11 -5.63
CA SER A 111 -12.63 -7.10 -4.77
C SER A 111 -12.05 -8.28 -5.55
N GLN A 112 -12.78 -8.79 -6.54
CA GLN A 112 -12.32 -9.89 -7.40
C GLN A 112 -11.10 -9.49 -8.24
N GLN A 113 -11.13 -8.29 -8.83
CA GLN A 113 -9.99 -7.76 -9.59
C GLN A 113 -8.76 -7.59 -8.70
N LYS A 114 -8.94 -6.95 -7.53
CA LYS A 114 -7.86 -6.74 -6.55
C LYS A 114 -7.30 -8.06 -6.04
N ALA A 115 -8.13 -9.06 -5.77
CA ALA A 115 -7.66 -10.38 -5.35
C ALA A 115 -6.78 -11.06 -6.40
N GLN A 116 -7.16 -10.97 -7.69
CA GLN A 116 -6.35 -11.48 -8.80
C GLN A 116 -5.00 -10.76 -8.90
N TRP A 117 -5.02 -9.43 -8.79
CA TRP A 117 -3.83 -8.60 -8.79
C TRP A 117 -2.89 -8.89 -7.62
N LEU A 118 -3.41 -8.99 -6.39
CA LEU A 118 -2.62 -9.34 -5.21
C LEU A 118 -2.03 -10.75 -5.33
N ALA A 119 -2.75 -11.71 -5.92
CA ALA A 119 -2.23 -13.05 -6.18
C ALA A 119 -1.16 -13.09 -7.29
N GLU A 120 -1.21 -12.20 -8.27
CA GLU A 120 -0.12 -11.98 -9.23
C GLU A 120 1.10 -11.36 -8.52
N LEU A 121 0.90 -10.31 -7.72
CA LEU A 121 1.95 -9.65 -6.95
C LEU A 121 2.66 -10.60 -5.99
N ALA A 122 1.92 -11.43 -5.26
CA ALA A 122 2.48 -12.44 -4.33
C ALA A 122 3.49 -13.35 -5.05
N ARG A 123 3.20 -13.74 -6.29
CA ARG A 123 4.08 -14.59 -7.12
C ARG A 123 5.31 -13.87 -7.65
N HIS A 124 5.29 -12.53 -7.68
CA HIS A 124 6.43 -11.72 -8.09
C HIS A 124 7.40 -11.40 -6.95
N ILE A 125 7.03 -11.69 -5.70
CA ILE A 125 7.94 -11.59 -4.56
C ILE A 125 8.99 -12.70 -4.66
N PRO A 126 10.31 -12.37 -4.65
CA PRO A 126 11.34 -13.39 -4.71
C PRO A 126 11.29 -14.29 -3.48
N SER A 127 11.34 -15.61 -3.66
CA SER A 127 11.30 -16.55 -2.53
C SER A 127 12.43 -16.33 -1.51
N ALA A 128 13.58 -15.81 -1.97
CA ALA A 128 14.69 -15.42 -1.10
C ALA A 128 14.30 -14.33 -0.09
N SER A 129 13.41 -13.39 -0.46
CA SER A 129 12.96 -12.32 0.43
C SER A 129 12.32 -12.87 1.70
N TYR A 130 11.48 -13.90 1.62
CA TYR A 130 10.87 -14.48 2.82
C TYR A 130 11.91 -15.01 3.80
N ARG A 131 12.93 -15.71 3.29
CA ARG A 131 14.01 -16.24 4.12
C ARG A 131 14.88 -15.12 4.70
N ASP A 132 15.25 -14.14 3.87
CA ASP A 132 16.22 -13.13 4.24
C ASP A 132 15.64 -12.15 5.28
N TRP A 133 14.32 -11.97 5.31
CA TRP A 133 13.66 -10.97 6.16
C TRP A 133 12.83 -11.55 7.32
N ALA A 134 12.54 -12.86 7.35
CA ALA A 134 11.74 -13.49 8.43
C ALA A 134 12.30 -13.25 9.84
N HIS A 135 13.61 -13.09 9.99
CA HIS A 135 14.25 -12.86 11.28
C HIS A 135 13.86 -11.52 11.95
N LEU A 136 13.24 -10.60 11.21
CA LEU A 136 12.76 -9.31 11.73
C LEU A 136 11.36 -9.39 12.34
N GLU A 137 10.65 -10.52 12.24
CA GLU A 137 9.25 -10.63 12.69
C GLU A 137 9.06 -10.20 14.14
N ALA A 138 9.86 -10.75 15.06
CA ALA A 138 9.76 -10.40 16.47
C ALA A 138 10.15 -8.93 16.75
N GLN A 139 11.06 -8.36 15.95
CA GLN A 139 11.53 -6.98 16.11
C GLN A 139 10.47 -5.98 15.65
N LEU A 140 9.69 -6.33 14.63
CA LEU A 140 8.71 -5.44 14.01
C LEU A 140 7.27 -5.68 14.48
N ALA A 141 7.04 -6.66 15.37
CA ALA A 141 5.72 -6.97 15.92
C ALA A 141 5.03 -5.79 16.62
N GLY A 142 5.79 -4.82 17.13
CA GLY A 142 5.29 -3.61 17.80
C GLY A 142 5.31 -2.35 16.95
N VAL A 143 5.77 -2.40 15.70
CA VAL A 143 5.79 -1.22 14.83
C VAL A 143 4.38 -0.96 14.31
N PRO A 144 3.86 0.28 14.43
CA PRO A 144 2.55 0.64 13.90
C PRO A 144 2.41 0.23 12.44
N ALA A 145 1.23 -0.29 12.07
CA ALA A 145 0.97 -0.64 10.68
C ALA A 145 1.10 0.61 9.80
N LEU A 146 1.75 0.46 8.65
CA LEU A 146 1.65 1.44 7.56
C LEU A 146 0.16 1.51 7.18
N THR A 147 -0.49 2.61 7.51
CA THR A 147 -1.91 2.83 7.22
C THR A 147 -2.06 4.05 6.34
N THR A 148 -3.25 4.19 5.73
CA THR A 148 -3.66 5.34 4.93
C THR A 148 -3.80 6.64 5.71
N GLU A 149 -3.62 6.64 7.03
CA GLU A 149 -3.60 7.85 7.87
C GLU A 149 -2.28 8.62 7.61
N THR A 150 -2.24 9.24 6.44
CA THR A 150 -1.26 10.28 6.14
C THR A 150 -1.55 11.42 7.10
N SER A 151 -0.54 11.78 7.88
CA SER A 151 -0.52 12.86 8.83
C SER A 151 -1.24 14.12 8.32
N ASP A 152 -2.47 14.36 8.81
CA ASP A 152 -2.96 15.70 9.11
C ASP A 152 -2.17 16.24 10.31
N GLN A 153 -0.86 16.45 10.12
CA GLN A 153 -0.14 17.40 10.96
C GLN A 153 -0.27 18.75 10.27
N SER A 154 -1.41 19.39 10.55
CA SER A 154 -1.65 20.80 10.28
C SER A 154 -0.44 21.61 10.71
N ASP A 155 0.05 22.44 9.78
CA ASP A 155 0.86 23.61 10.03
C ASP A 155 0.33 24.37 11.27
N ASP A 156 1.03 24.25 12.39
CA ASP A 156 0.88 25.19 13.49
C ASP A 156 2.28 25.65 13.94
N SER A 157 2.85 26.52 13.12
CA SER A 157 3.86 27.47 13.57
C SER A 157 3.53 28.82 12.93
N ARG A 158 2.49 29.44 13.50
CA ARG A 158 2.19 30.85 13.30
C ARG A 158 3.43 31.69 13.58
N SER A 159 3.69 32.57 12.62
CA SER A 159 4.52 33.77 12.70
C SER A 159 4.55 34.36 14.11
N SER A 160 5.74 34.47 14.69
CA SER A 160 6.00 35.37 15.81
C SER A 160 6.54 36.68 15.24
N ASP A 161 5.64 37.55 14.80
CA ASP A 161 5.93 38.98 14.70
C ASP A 161 5.66 39.62 16.07
N ALA A 162 6.71 40.09 16.73
CA ALA A 162 6.70 41.16 17.72
C ALA A 162 8.07 41.83 17.77
#